data_AF-A0A7W0D7V6-F1
#
_entry.id   AF-A0A7W0D7V6-F1
#
_cell.length_a   1.000
_cell.length_b   1.000
_cell.length_c   1.000
_cell.angle_alpha   90.00
_cell.angle_beta   90.00
_cell.angle_gamma   90.00
#
_symmetry.space_group_name_H-M   'P 1'
#
loop_
_entity.id
_entity.type
_entity.pdbx_description
1 polymer ?
#
loop_
_entity_poly.entity_id
_entity_poly.type
_entity_poly.pdbx_seq_one_letter_code
_entity_poly.pdbx_strand_id
1 'polypeptide(L)'
;MKFTCLVCNYIGLEEPPYDLRGFGSDEICVCCGFHYGYDDNGNNKNPYVIEQWRRSWINIGYKWFSSFTKPPSNWSPKEQLKGIT
;
A
#
# COMPACT_ATOMS: atom_id res chain seq x y z
N MET A 1 15.89 -6.65 1.04
CA MET A 1 15.62 -5.24 0.70
C MET A 1 14.14 -5.01 1.00
N LYS A 2 13.71 -3.82 1.41
CA LYS A 2 12.28 -3.54 1.68
C LYS A 2 11.76 -2.56 0.64
N PHE A 3 10.53 -2.76 0.19
CA PHE A 3 9.89 -1.89 -0.79
C PHE A 3 8.78 -1.05 -0.15
N THR A 4 8.47 0.05 -0.82
CA THR A 4 7.50 1.04 -0.36
C THR A 4 6.15 0.79 -1.02
N CYS A 5 5.10 0.71 -0.22
CA CYS A 5 3.74 0.64 -0.70
C CYS A 5 3.35 1.95 -1.39
N LEU A 6 2.91 1.87 -2.65
CA LEU A 6 2.51 3.01 -3.46
C LEU A 6 1.21 3.66 -2.97
N VAL A 7 0.37 2.91 -2.25
CA VAL A 7 -0.87 3.43 -1.69
C VAL A 7 -0.61 4.25 -0.43
N CYS A 8 0.11 3.71 0.56
CA CYS A 8 0.19 4.35 1.88
C CYS A 8 1.60 4.76 2.31
N ASN A 9 2.63 4.57 1.48
CA ASN A 9 4.04 4.83 1.79
C ASN A 9 4.63 3.96 2.92
N TYR A 10 3.96 2.86 3.29
CA TYR A 10 4.53 1.88 4.22
C TYR A 10 5.81 1.26 3.64
N ILE A 11 6.93 1.38 4.35
CA ILE A 11 8.22 0.78 3.99
C ILE A 11 8.33 -0.57 4.68
N GLY A 12 8.12 -1.65 3.94
CA GLY A 12 8.14 -2.98 4.55
C GLY A 12 7.66 -4.13 3.66
N LEU A 13 7.24 -3.83 2.42
CA LEU A 13 6.91 -4.86 1.45
C LEU A 13 8.13 -5.74 1.18
N GLU A 14 7.91 -7.05 1.06
CA GLU A 14 8.96 -8.04 0.74
C GLU A 14 9.33 -8.01 -0.75
N GLU A 15 8.36 -7.70 -1.61
CA GLU A 15 8.52 -7.64 -3.05
C GLU A 15 8.24 -6.23 -3.60
N PRO A 16 8.82 -5.86 -4.76
CA PRO A 16 8.45 -4.61 -5.41
C PRO A 16 6.96 -4.65 -5.75
N PRO A 17 6.20 -3.56 -5.56
CA PRO A 17 4.77 -3.49 -5.90
C PRO A 17 4.42 -4.02 -7.30
N TYR A 18 5.32 -3.80 -8.26
CA TYR A 18 5.22 -4.27 -9.63
C TYR A 18 6.60 -4.72 -10.15
N ASP A 19 6.62 -5.77 -10.97
CA ASP A 19 7.83 -6.21 -11.68
C ASP A 19 8.19 -5.28 -12.86
N LEU A 20 9.30 -5.58 -13.55
CA LEU A 20 9.76 -4.77 -14.71
C LEU A 20 8.80 -4.78 -15.90
N ARG A 21 7.86 -5.72 -15.96
CA ARG A 21 6.82 -5.82 -16.99
C ARG A 21 5.50 -5.20 -16.52
N GLY A 22 5.43 -4.74 -15.28
CA GLY A 22 4.27 -4.10 -14.69
C GLY A 22 3.32 -5.05 -13.96
N PHE A 23 3.63 -6.35 -13.83
CA PHE A 23 2.77 -7.28 -13.10
C PHE A 23 2.88 -7.05 -11.59
N GLY A 24 1.75 -7.10 -10.88
CA GLY A 24 1.71 -6.98 -9.42
C GLY A 24 2.45 -8.13 -8.74
N SER A 25 2.92 -7.91 -7.51
CA SER A 25 3.64 -8.91 -6.72
C SER A 25 2.76 -9.95 -6.01
N ASP A 26 1.43 -9.84 -6.10
CA ASP A 26 0.48 -10.58 -5.25
C ASP A 26 0.68 -10.33 -3.73
N GLU A 27 1.51 -9.36 -3.36
CA GLU A 27 1.71 -8.99 -1.96
C GLU A 27 0.55 -8.09 -1.50
N ILE A 28 0.07 -8.36 -0.28
CA ILE A 28 -0.92 -7.54 0.39
C ILE A 28 -0.21 -6.62 1.38
N CYS A 29 -0.37 -5.30 1.20
CA CYS A 29 0.21 -4.35 2.13
C CYS A 29 -0.41 -4.50 3.52
N VAL A 30 0.39 -4.90 4.52
CA VAL A 30 -0.06 -5.07 5.91
C VAL A 30 -0.65 -3.79 6.53
N CYS A 31 -0.29 -2.62 6.00
CA CYS A 31 -0.77 -1.33 6.48
C CYS A 31 -2.14 -0.97 5.89
N CYS A 32 -2.27 -0.84 4.56
CA CYS A 32 -3.49 -0.33 3.91
C CYS A 32 -4.36 -1.40 3.23
N GLY A 33 -3.90 -2.65 3.20
CA GLY A 33 -4.64 -3.80 2.66
C GLY A 33 -4.69 -3.90 1.15
N PHE A 34 -3.97 -3.05 0.41
CA PHE A 34 -3.94 -3.14 -1.05
C PHE A 34 -3.18 -4.39 -1.49
N HIS A 35 -3.80 -5.19 -2.37
CA HIS A 35 -3.27 -6.38 -2.99
C HIS A 35 -2.85 -6.08 -4.43
N TYR A 36 -1.54 -6.01 -4.67
CA TYR A 36 -0.99 -5.70 -5.99
C TYR A 36 -1.26 -6.83 -6.98
N GLY A 37 -1.85 -6.52 -8.14
CA GLY A 37 -2.27 -7.51 -9.14
C GLY A 37 -3.74 -7.95 -9.02
N TYR A 38 -4.36 -7.77 -7.85
CA TYR A 38 -5.77 -8.08 -7.62
C TYR A 38 -6.63 -6.81 -7.53
N ASP A 39 -6.32 -5.90 -6.60
CA ASP A 39 -7.13 -4.70 -6.35
C ASP A 39 -7.01 -3.64 -7.46
N ASP A 40 -5.97 -3.74 -8.28
CA ASP A 40 -5.82 -2.98 -9.52
C ASP A 40 -6.43 -3.67 -10.76
N ASN A 41 -7.10 -4.81 -10.59
CA ASN A 41 -7.61 -5.66 -11.67
C ASN A 41 -6.52 -5.98 -12.72
N GLY A 42 -5.26 -6.11 -12.31
CA GLY A 42 -4.13 -6.36 -13.19
C GLY A 42 -3.74 -5.19 -14.10
N ASN A 43 -4.20 -3.96 -13.83
CA ASN A 43 -3.97 -2.78 -14.69
C ASN A 43 -2.54 -2.20 -14.62
N ASN A 44 -1.52 -3.04 -14.46
CA ASN A 44 -0.09 -2.70 -14.55
C ASN A 44 0.27 -1.29 -14.03
N LYS A 45 0.03 -1.03 -12.72
CA LYS A 45 0.34 0.24 -12.05
C LYS A 45 -0.49 1.43 -12.53
N ASN A 46 -1.82 1.29 -12.60
CA ASN A 46 -2.69 2.44 -12.84
C ASN A 46 -2.70 3.41 -11.63
N PRO A 47 -2.16 4.64 -11.75
CA PRO A 47 -2.05 5.58 -10.63
C PRO A 47 -3.41 6.01 -10.07
N TYR A 48 -4.46 6.02 -10.90
CA TYR A 48 -5.81 6.36 -10.45
C TYR A 48 -6.33 5.36 -9.42
N VAL A 49 -6.10 4.05 -9.63
CA VAL A 49 -6.56 3.01 -8.70
C VAL A 49 -5.83 3.11 -7.36
N ILE A 50 -4.51 3.37 -7.41
CA ILE A 50 -3.69 3.61 -6.23
C ILE A 50 -4.19 4.82 -5.43
N GLU A 51 -4.50 5.93 -6.11
CA GLU A 51 -5.04 7.14 -5.47
C GLU A 51 -6.43 6.88 -4.86
N GLN A 52 -7.32 6.22 -5.60
CA GLN A 52 -8.66 5.89 -5.11
C GLN A 52 -8.61 5.02 -3.85
N TRP A 53 -7.77 3.98 -3.83
CA TRP A 53 -7.60 3.16 -2.64
C TRP A 53 -7.05 3.95 -1.46
N ARG A 54 -6.06 4.83 -1.71
CA ARG A 54 -5.51 5.70 -0.68
C ARG A 54 -6.59 6.60 -0.07
N ARG A 55 -7.44 7.21 -0.90
CA ARG A 55 -8.55 8.05 -0.44
C ARG A 55 -9.56 7.26 0.38
N SER A 56 -9.92 6.05 -0.06
CA SER A 56 -10.81 5.17 0.71
C SER A 56 -10.21 4.79 2.06
N TRP A 57 -8.93 4.42 2.09
CA TRP A 57 -8.21 4.11 3.33
C TRP A 57 -8.14 5.30 4.29
N ILE A 58 -7.91 6.51 3.77
CA ILE A 58 -7.96 7.77 4.53
C ILE A 58 -9.37 7.98 5.11
N ASN A 59 -10.42 7.82 4.29
CA ASN A 59 -11.81 8.06 4.69
C ASN A 59 -12.30 7.13 5.80
N ILE A 60 -11.79 5.90 5.86
CA ILE A 60 -12.11 4.95 6.94
C ILE A 60 -11.23 5.13 8.19
N GLY A 61 -10.45 6.22 8.26
CA GLY A 61 -9.64 6.56 9.42
C GLY A 61 -8.29 5.86 9.46
N TYR A 62 -7.68 5.58 8.31
CA TYR A 62 -6.35 4.96 8.20
C TYR A 62 -6.26 3.62 8.94
N LYS A 63 -7.28 2.78 8.80
CA LYS A 63 -7.33 1.50 9.52
C LYS A 63 -6.13 0.63 9.12
N TRP A 64 -5.33 0.21 10.11
CA TRP A 64 -4.29 -0.78 9.89
C TRP A 64 -4.93 -2.11 9.49
N PHE A 65 -4.49 -2.68 8.37
CA PHE A 65 -5.16 -3.84 7.76
C PHE A 65 -4.83 -5.16 8.46
N SER A 66 -3.55 -5.45 8.73
CA SER A 66 -3.13 -6.76 9.23
C SER A 66 -3.53 -6.97 10.69
N SER A 67 -4.16 -8.10 10.98
CA SER A 67 -4.41 -8.57 12.35
C SER A 67 -3.21 -9.33 12.95
N PHE A 68 -2.34 -9.88 12.10
CA PHE A 68 -1.16 -10.67 12.50
C PHE A 68 0.07 -9.80 12.70
N THR A 69 0.32 -8.86 11.79
CA THR A 69 1.42 -7.90 11.90
C THR A 69 0.89 -6.63 12.53
N LYS A 70 1.36 -6.28 13.72
CA LYS A 70 0.95 -5.04 14.40
C LYS A 70 1.61 -3.81 13.76
N PRO A 71 0.96 -2.64 13.80
CA PRO A 71 1.63 -1.39 13.45
C PRO A 71 2.83 -1.14 14.37
N PRO A 72 3.87 -0.41 13.92
CA PRO A 72 4.95 0.06 14.78
C PRO A 72 4.43 0.84 16.00
N SER A 73 5.20 0.86 17.08
CA SER A 73 4.90 1.71 18.23
C SER A 73 4.84 3.18 17.81
N ASN A 74 3.81 3.90 18.27
CA ASN A 74 3.54 5.30 17.90
C ASN A 74 3.33 5.53 16.40
N TRP A 75 2.84 4.52 15.67
CA TRP A 75 2.52 4.66 14.26
C TRP A 75 1.54 5.81 14.01
N SER A 76 1.94 6.72 13.12
CA SER A 76 1.13 7.85 12.66
C SER A 76 0.93 7.74 11.15
N PRO A 77 -0.30 7.51 10.68
CA PRO A 77 -0.56 7.41 9.24
C PRO A 77 -0.34 8.75 8.52
N LYS A 78 -0.54 9.88 9.22
CA LYS A 78 -0.28 11.21 8.66
C LYS A 78 1.21 11.44 8.43
N GLU A 79 2.07 11.02 9.36
CA GLU A 79 3.52 11.07 9.18
C GLU A 79 3.96 10.11 8.07
N GLN A 80 3.38 8.91 8.00
CA GLN A 80 3.67 7.95 6.95
C GLN A 80 3.39 8.51 5.56
N LEU A 81 2.29 9.25 5.38
CA LEU A 81 1.91 9.85 4.10
C LEU A 81 2.72 11.10 3.72
N LYS A 82 3.57 11.65 4.60
CA LYS A 82 4.39 12.82 4.24
C LYS A 82 5.25 12.50 3.03
N GLY A 83 5.22 13.39 2.03
CA GLY A 83 5.98 13.24 0.79
C GLY A 83 5.26 12.46 -0.32
N ILE A 84 4.05 11.93 -0.08
CA ILE A 84 3.13 11.62 -1.18
C ILE A 84 2.55 12.96 -1.66
N THR A 85 3.06 13.43 -2.80
CA THR A 85 2.49 14.55 -3.58
C THR A 85 1.21 14.14 -4.31
#